data_AF-K0CBG9-F1
#
_entry.id   AF-K0CBG9-F1
#
_cell.length_a   1.000
_cell.length_b   1.000
_cell.length_c   1.000
_cell.angle_alpha   90.00
_cell.angle_beta   90.00
_cell.angle_gamma   90.00
#
_symmetry.space_group_name_H-M   'P 1'
#
loop_
_entity.id
_entity.type
_entity.pdbx_description
1 polymer ?
#
loop_
_entity_poly.entity_id
_entity_poly.type
_entity_poly.pdbx_seq_one_letter_code
_entity_poly.pdbx_strand_id
1 'polypeptide(L)'
;MNIYYREERLCGGLSGNGEKQDWIDRLLERPRQARTREAFPLDDINRVLHNHHNSFGCSVKAPMGNIMWRSEALHYTLPCDVEAYIPRHISFTDGQRDFYLVVIGDACELRVWPDSRLWERQEAHWFSHQPVTDYRDFKALKVAFDALLVHVRKEDRLAGH
;
A
#
# COMPACT_ATOMS: atom_id res chain seq x y z
N MET A 1 0.08 -2.73 -9.26
CA MET A 1 0.30 -1.33 -9.66
C MET A 1 1.38 -0.75 -8.76
N ASN A 2 2.29 0.09 -9.23
CA ASN A 2 3.32 0.68 -8.36
C ASN A 2 2.75 1.88 -7.57
N ILE A 3 3.42 2.26 -6.50
CA ILE A 3 3.30 3.57 -5.84
C ILE A 3 4.70 4.19 -5.79
N TYR A 4 4.80 5.52 -5.90
CA TYR A 4 6.07 6.23 -6.05
C TYR A 4 6.27 7.20 -4.89
N TYR A 5 7.47 7.20 -4.33
CA TYR A 5 7.90 8.07 -3.24
C TYR A 5 9.09 8.91 -3.73
N ARG A 6 9.24 10.12 -3.19
CA ARG A 6 10.40 10.96 -3.51
C ARG A 6 11.68 10.51 -2.81
N GLU A 7 11.53 9.83 -1.67
CA GLU A 7 12.64 9.39 -0.81
C GLU A 7 12.36 7.96 -0.30
N GLU A 8 13.40 7.26 0.16
CA GLU A 8 13.28 6.01 0.91
C GLU A 8 12.79 6.27 2.35
N ARG A 9 11.61 6.89 2.47
CA ARG A 9 11.02 7.26 3.75
C ARG A 9 9.50 7.33 3.67
N LEU A 10 8.84 6.78 4.68
CA LEU A 10 7.39 6.90 4.84
C LEU A 10 6.98 8.36 5.02
N CYS A 11 5.85 8.74 4.46
CA CYS A 11 5.40 10.14 4.51
C CYS A 11 4.57 10.44 5.76
N GLY A 12 4.09 9.42 6.48
CA GLY A 12 3.20 9.59 7.62
C GLY A 12 1.92 10.32 7.25
N GLY A 13 1.62 11.40 7.98
CA GLY A 13 0.45 12.25 7.76
C GLY A 13 0.52 13.16 6.53
N LEU A 14 1.65 13.21 5.81
CA LEU A 14 1.83 14.04 4.61
C LEU A 14 1.37 13.31 3.34
N SER A 15 1.01 14.05 2.29
CA SER A 15 0.95 13.47 0.93
C SER A 15 2.35 13.07 0.45
N GLY A 16 2.45 12.30 -0.65
CA GLY A 16 3.74 12.00 -1.28
C GLY A 16 4.48 13.25 -1.81
N ASN A 17 3.77 14.34 -2.07
CA ASN A 17 4.33 15.66 -2.39
C ASN A 17 4.80 16.44 -1.15
N GLY A 18 4.64 15.90 0.06
CA GLY A 18 5.01 16.58 1.31
C GLY A 18 3.98 17.60 1.80
N GLU A 19 2.81 17.66 1.18
CA GLU A 19 1.73 18.57 1.58
C GLU A 19 1.03 18.04 2.84
N LYS A 20 0.69 18.94 3.75
CA LYS A 20 0.06 18.61 5.02
C LYS A 20 -1.45 18.54 4.86
N GLN A 21 -2.05 17.47 5.38
CA GLN A 21 -3.48 17.48 5.68
C GLN A 21 -3.77 18.35 6.91
N ASP A 22 -5.05 18.68 7.08
CA ASP A 22 -5.57 19.61 8.09
C ASP A 22 -5.00 19.37 9.49
N TRP A 23 -5.05 20.39 10.34
CA TRP A 23 -4.53 20.32 11.72
C TRP A 23 -5.12 19.16 12.53
N ILE A 24 -6.36 18.75 12.23
CA ILE A 24 -7.05 17.60 12.84
C ILE A 24 -6.33 16.29 12.48
N ASP A 25 -5.93 16.13 11.22
CA ASP A 25 -5.27 14.92 10.76
C ASP A 25 -3.91 14.70 11.42
N ARG A 26 -3.20 15.79 11.76
CA ARG A 26 -1.94 15.70 12.52
C ARG A 26 -2.15 15.15 13.92
N LEU A 27 -3.24 15.53 14.60
CA LEU A 27 -3.55 15.00 15.94
C LEU A 27 -3.89 13.51 15.89
N LEU A 28 -4.51 13.07 14.80
CA LEU A 28 -4.92 11.68 14.59
C LEU A 28 -3.82 10.80 13.99
N GLU A 29 -2.69 11.38 13.56
CA GLU A 29 -1.62 10.67 12.88
C GLU A 29 -1.03 9.54 13.73
N ARG A 30 -0.60 9.85 14.97
CA ARG A 30 0.01 8.85 15.86
C ARG A 30 -0.96 7.69 16.17
N PRO A 31 -2.22 7.96 16.60
CA PRO A 31 -3.21 6.90 16.76
C PRO A 31 -3.43 6.08 15.49
N ARG A 32 -3.44 6.71 14.31
CA ARG A 32 -3.63 6.04 13.01
C ARG A 32 -2.45 5.12 12.69
N GLN A 33 -1.21 5.59 12.85
CA GLN A 33 -0.02 4.77 12.65
C GLN A 33 0.02 3.57 13.62
N ALA A 34 -0.29 3.79 14.89
CA ALA A 34 -0.38 2.72 15.88
C ALA A 34 -1.43 1.67 15.47
N ARG A 35 -2.62 2.12 15.08
CA ARG A 35 -3.71 1.26 14.59
C ARG A 35 -3.31 0.49 13.33
N THR A 36 -2.62 1.13 12.38
CA THR A 36 -2.12 0.45 11.18
C THR A 36 -1.12 -0.64 11.55
N ARG A 37 -0.16 -0.38 12.45
CA ARG A 37 0.81 -1.39 12.88
C ARG A 37 0.16 -2.58 13.59
N GLU A 38 -0.86 -2.31 14.42
CA GLU A 38 -1.61 -3.36 15.11
C GLU A 38 -2.45 -4.20 14.12
N ALA A 39 -3.14 -3.54 13.18
CA ALA A 39 -4.00 -4.21 12.22
C ALA A 39 -3.24 -4.90 11.08
N PHE A 40 -2.04 -4.46 10.77
CA PHE A 40 -1.20 -4.99 9.70
C PHE A 40 0.21 -5.30 10.23
N PRO A 41 0.38 -6.40 10.99
CA PRO A 41 1.68 -6.79 11.51
C PRO A 41 2.67 -7.06 10.37
N LEU A 42 3.92 -6.61 10.51
CA LEU A 42 4.95 -6.78 9.48
C LEU A 42 5.22 -8.25 9.14
N ASP A 43 5.12 -9.16 10.10
CA ASP A 43 5.29 -10.60 9.85
C ASP A 43 4.25 -11.14 8.86
N ASP A 44 2.99 -10.71 9.02
CA ASP A 44 1.92 -11.10 8.12
C ASP A 44 2.07 -10.41 6.75
N ILE A 45 2.51 -9.15 6.72
CA ILE A 45 2.82 -8.45 5.47
C ILE A 45 3.94 -9.15 4.71
N ASN A 46 5.04 -9.48 5.40
CA ASN A 46 6.20 -10.16 4.81
C ASN A 46 5.82 -11.56 4.32
N ARG A 47 4.93 -12.28 5.01
CA ARG A 47 4.41 -13.57 4.53
C ARG A 47 3.69 -13.44 3.19
N VAL A 48 2.93 -12.36 2.98
CA VAL A 48 2.30 -12.08 1.67
C VAL A 48 3.37 -11.68 0.64
N LEU A 49 4.23 -10.72 0.97
CA LEU A 49 5.22 -10.19 0.04
C LEU A 49 6.20 -11.26 -0.47
N HIS A 50 6.60 -12.18 0.40
CA HIS A 50 7.57 -13.23 0.09
C HIS A 50 6.94 -14.61 -0.08
N ASN A 51 5.64 -14.64 -0.37
CA ASN A 51 4.93 -15.87 -0.67
C ASN A 51 5.58 -16.59 -1.86
N HIS A 52 5.86 -17.90 -1.69
CA HIS A 52 6.58 -18.72 -2.67
C HIS A 52 5.79 -19.03 -3.95
N HIS A 53 4.47 -18.85 -3.95
CA HIS A 53 3.58 -19.16 -5.06
C HIS A 53 3.59 -18.12 -6.17
N ASN A 54 4.50 -17.11 -6.11
CA ASN A 54 4.78 -16.15 -7.19
C ASN A 54 3.53 -15.54 -7.86
N SER A 55 2.46 -15.38 -7.09
CA SER A 55 1.27 -14.72 -7.60
C SER A 55 1.58 -13.23 -7.66
N PHE A 56 1.89 -12.68 -8.84
CA PHE A 56 2.06 -11.23 -9.03
C PHE A 56 0.79 -10.44 -8.64
N GLY A 57 -0.33 -11.14 -8.52
CA GLY A 57 -1.56 -10.70 -7.89
C GLY A 57 -2.59 -11.83 -7.81
N CYS A 58 -3.65 -11.61 -7.06
CA CYS A 58 -4.79 -12.52 -6.95
C CYS A 58 -6.09 -11.75 -6.75
N SER A 59 -7.21 -12.40 -7.04
CA SER A 59 -8.53 -11.88 -6.64
C SER A 59 -9.07 -12.69 -5.46
N VAL A 60 -9.39 -12.01 -4.36
CA VAL A 60 -10.04 -12.60 -3.19
C VAL A 60 -11.48 -12.11 -3.06
N LYS A 61 -12.36 -12.94 -2.49
CA LYS A 61 -13.76 -12.56 -2.24
C LYS A 61 -13.85 -11.63 -1.02
N ALA A 62 -13.46 -10.38 -1.19
CA ALA A 62 -13.48 -9.33 -0.18
C ALA A 62 -13.74 -7.95 -0.83
N PRO A 63 -14.10 -6.91 -0.06
CA PRO A 63 -14.00 -5.53 -0.53
C PRO A 63 -12.58 -5.27 -1.05
N MET A 64 -12.42 -4.54 -2.16
CA MET A 64 -11.10 -4.27 -2.76
C MET A 64 -10.31 -5.55 -3.09
N GLY A 65 -11.03 -6.57 -3.56
CA GLY A 65 -10.53 -7.93 -3.71
C GLY A 65 -9.50 -8.14 -4.82
N ASN A 66 -9.23 -7.16 -5.68
CA ASN A 66 -8.16 -7.24 -6.66
C ASN A 66 -6.86 -6.78 -6.00
N ILE A 67 -5.93 -7.72 -5.83
CA ILE A 67 -4.73 -7.53 -5.04
C ILE A 67 -3.51 -7.79 -5.92
N MET A 68 -2.50 -6.92 -5.81
CA MET A 68 -1.18 -7.13 -6.38
C MET A 68 -0.13 -6.75 -5.34
N TRP A 69 1.10 -7.24 -5.46
CA TRP A 69 2.16 -6.81 -4.57
C TRP A 69 3.52 -6.77 -5.25
N ARG A 70 4.44 -6.07 -4.60
CA ARG A 70 5.84 -5.94 -4.99
C ARG A 70 6.70 -6.24 -3.77
N SER A 71 7.49 -7.30 -3.85
CA SER A 71 8.38 -7.79 -2.80
C SER A 71 9.72 -7.05 -2.73
N GLU A 72 10.10 -6.34 -3.80
CA GLU A 72 11.39 -5.66 -3.93
C GLU A 72 11.21 -4.16 -4.12
N ALA A 73 12.03 -3.38 -3.43
CA ALA A 73 12.10 -1.94 -3.66
C ALA A 73 13.13 -1.61 -4.75
N LEU A 74 12.90 -0.51 -5.48
CA LEU A 74 13.84 -0.06 -6.52
C LEU A 74 13.77 1.45 -6.75
N HIS A 75 14.83 2.00 -7.32
CA HIS A 75 14.87 3.36 -7.84
C HIS A 75 14.48 3.38 -9.31
N TYR A 76 13.73 4.40 -9.72
CA TYR A 76 13.15 4.52 -11.05
C TYR A 76 13.10 5.98 -11.49
N THR A 77 13.59 6.26 -12.70
CA THR A 77 13.43 7.57 -13.33
C THR A 77 12.06 7.66 -14.00
N LEU A 78 11.21 8.57 -13.53
CA LEU A 78 9.88 8.82 -14.09
C LEU A 78 9.97 9.41 -15.51
N PRO A 79 8.91 9.32 -16.33
CA PRO A 79 8.87 9.94 -17.66
C PRO A 79 9.06 11.47 -17.68
N CYS A 80 8.92 12.13 -16.53
CA CYS A 80 9.20 13.56 -16.34
C CYS A 80 10.61 13.84 -15.82
N ASP A 81 11.54 12.88 -15.97
CA ASP A 81 12.96 12.97 -15.56
C ASP A 81 13.18 13.22 -14.06
N VAL A 82 12.24 12.75 -13.23
CA VAL A 82 12.34 12.81 -11.77
C VAL A 82 12.64 11.42 -11.21
N GLU A 83 13.66 11.32 -10.38
CA GLU A 83 13.96 10.09 -9.62
C GLU A 83 12.86 9.80 -8.60
N ALA A 84 12.40 8.55 -8.60
CA ALA A 84 11.39 8.06 -7.68
C ALA A 84 11.83 6.73 -7.06
N TYR A 85 11.50 6.59 -5.79
CA TYR A 85 11.62 5.34 -5.06
C TYR A 85 10.31 4.56 -5.13
N ILE A 86 10.37 3.31 -5.57
CA ILE A 86 9.25 2.37 -5.55
C ILE A 86 9.45 1.43 -4.36
N PRO A 87 8.64 1.54 -3.29
CA PRO A 87 8.78 0.71 -2.11
C PRO A 87 8.17 -0.69 -2.31
N ARG A 88 8.49 -1.59 -1.37
CA ARG A 88 7.72 -2.82 -1.18
C ARG A 88 6.29 -2.46 -0.79
N HIS A 89 5.31 -3.14 -1.37
CA HIS A 89 3.91 -2.84 -1.06
C HIS A 89 2.95 -3.96 -1.45
N ILE A 90 1.77 -3.94 -0.85
CA ILE A 90 0.58 -4.68 -1.27
C ILE A 90 -0.45 -3.64 -1.71
N SER A 91 -0.93 -3.73 -2.96
CA SER A 91 -1.97 -2.86 -3.50
C SER A 91 -3.32 -3.57 -3.52
N PHE A 92 -4.38 -2.84 -3.16
CA PHE A 92 -5.77 -3.28 -3.15
C PHE A 92 -6.58 -2.34 -4.05
N THR A 93 -7.48 -2.88 -4.86
CA THR A 93 -8.35 -2.07 -5.71
C THR A 93 -9.77 -2.59 -5.77
N ASP A 94 -10.72 -1.67 -5.72
CA ASP A 94 -12.14 -1.91 -6.01
C ASP A 94 -12.49 -1.62 -7.49
N GLY A 95 -11.47 -1.38 -8.33
CA GLY A 95 -11.68 -0.98 -9.71
C GLY A 95 -12.11 0.48 -9.87
N GLN A 96 -12.18 1.27 -8.79
CA GLN A 96 -12.39 2.73 -8.78
C GLN A 96 -11.26 3.50 -8.06
N ARG A 97 -10.76 2.96 -6.95
CA ARG A 97 -9.72 3.55 -6.12
C ARG A 97 -8.63 2.53 -5.84
N ASP A 98 -7.42 3.02 -5.72
CA ASP A 98 -6.25 2.19 -5.49
C ASP A 98 -5.60 2.54 -4.15
N PHE A 99 -5.47 1.51 -3.33
CA PHE A 99 -4.94 1.60 -1.98
C PHE A 99 -3.67 0.77 -1.87
N TYR A 100 -2.79 1.19 -0.97
CA TYR A 100 -1.47 0.60 -0.83
C TYR A 100 -1.14 0.44 0.65
N LEU A 101 -0.77 -0.77 1.05
CA LEU A 101 -0.03 -1.02 2.27
C LEU A 101 1.46 -1.02 1.91
N VAL A 102 2.13 0.08 2.23
CA VAL A 102 3.51 0.35 1.86
C VAL A 102 4.44 -0.05 2.99
N VAL A 103 5.59 -0.64 2.65
CA VAL A 103 6.64 -1.03 3.60
C VAL A 103 7.97 -0.41 3.16
N ILE A 104 8.56 0.37 4.07
CA ILE A 104 9.91 0.94 3.92
C ILE A 104 10.66 0.68 5.22
N GLY A 105 11.81 0.00 5.14
CA GLY A 105 12.50 -0.53 6.31
C GLY A 105 11.59 -1.43 7.16
N ASP A 106 11.57 -1.16 8.47
CA ASP A 106 10.79 -1.89 9.48
C ASP A 106 9.49 -1.15 9.86
N ALA A 107 8.91 -0.41 8.91
CA ALA A 107 7.68 0.31 9.12
C ALA A 107 6.73 0.18 7.93
N CYS A 108 5.44 0.36 8.19
CA CYS A 108 4.42 0.36 7.17
C CYS A 108 3.42 1.53 7.33
N GLU A 109 2.80 1.91 6.22
CA GLU A 109 1.71 2.87 6.20
C GLU A 109 0.65 2.53 5.13
N LEU A 110 -0.58 3.00 5.35
CA LEU A 110 -1.65 2.87 4.35
C LEU A 110 -1.78 4.17 3.54
N ARG A 111 -1.84 4.02 2.23
CA ARG A 111 -2.04 5.12 1.29
C ARG A 111 -3.21 4.85 0.36
N VAL A 112 -3.86 5.93 -0.07
CA VAL A 112 -4.76 5.96 -1.23
C VAL A 112 -4.12 6.84 -2.30
N TRP A 113 -4.20 6.42 -3.56
CA TRP A 113 -3.65 7.19 -4.67
C TRP A 113 -4.74 7.58 -5.67
N PRO A 114 -5.31 8.80 -5.56
CA PRO A 114 -6.44 9.22 -6.39
C PRO A 114 -6.09 9.30 -7.88
N ASP A 115 -4.87 9.72 -8.21
CA ASP A 115 -4.42 9.95 -9.59
C ASP A 115 -3.70 8.75 -10.22
N SER A 116 -3.72 7.59 -9.55
CA SER A 116 -3.07 6.36 -10.01
C SER A 116 -3.57 5.87 -11.36
N ARG A 117 -4.70 6.39 -11.86
CA ARG A 117 -5.29 5.99 -13.15
C ARG A 117 -5.26 7.05 -14.22
N LEU A 118 -4.71 8.23 -13.91
CA LEU A 118 -4.47 9.22 -14.94
C LEU A 118 -3.48 8.65 -15.96
N TRP A 119 -3.89 8.64 -17.22
CA TRP A 119 -3.04 8.22 -18.33
C TRP A 119 -1.89 9.22 -18.53
N GLU A 120 -2.23 10.51 -18.57
CA GLU A 120 -1.27 11.61 -18.65
C GLU A 120 -1.03 12.18 -17.25
N ARG A 121 0.19 11.96 -16.72
CA ARG A 121 0.58 12.43 -15.38
C ARG A 121 1.62 13.55 -15.47
N GLN A 122 1.32 14.65 -14.80
CA GLN A 122 2.31 15.66 -14.44
C GLN A 122 3.07 15.21 -13.19
N GLU A 123 4.21 15.83 -12.89
CA GLU A 123 5.06 15.48 -11.75
C GLU A 123 4.25 15.35 -10.44
N ALA A 124 3.39 16.33 -10.14
CA ALA A 124 2.58 16.34 -8.93
C ALA A 124 1.65 15.12 -8.80
N HIS A 125 1.16 14.56 -9.91
CA HIS A 125 0.27 13.39 -9.91
C HIS A 125 1.00 12.10 -9.52
N TRP A 126 2.31 12.00 -9.77
CA TRP A 126 3.10 10.81 -9.44
C TRP A 126 3.23 10.58 -7.94
N PHE A 127 3.21 11.66 -7.15
CA PHE A 127 3.36 11.62 -5.69
C PHE A 127 2.11 12.15 -4.96
N SER A 128 0.95 12.17 -5.62
CA SER A 128 -0.29 12.70 -5.03
C SER A 128 -0.96 11.77 -4.02
N HIS A 129 -0.37 10.60 -3.74
CA HIS A 129 -0.90 9.66 -2.77
C HIS A 129 -0.97 10.27 -1.36
N GLN A 130 -1.99 9.87 -0.62
CA GLN A 130 -2.36 10.46 0.67
C GLN A 130 -2.57 9.36 1.72
N PRO A 131 -2.45 9.66 3.03
CA PRO A 131 -2.75 8.66 4.05
C PRO A 131 -4.24 8.29 4.00
N VAL A 132 -4.57 7.03 4.31
CA VAL A 132 -5.97 6.61 4.45
C VAL A 132 -6.55 7.21 5.74
N THR A 133 -7.49 8.14 5.60
CA THR A 133 -8.14 8.85 6.73
C THR A 133 -9.51 8.27 7.07
N ASP A 134 -10.25 7.77 6.08
CA ASP A 134 -11.59 7.19 6.28
C ASP A 134 -11.50 5.81 6.97
N TYR A 135 -12.22 5.69 8.09
CA TYR A 135 -12.31 4.45 8.85
C TYR A 135 -12.99 3.31 8.09
N ARG A 136 -13.93 3.62 7.19
CA ARG A 136 -14.60 2.62 6.33
C ARG A 136 -13.62 1.99 5.37
N ASP A 137 -12.78 2.80 4.72
CA ASP A 137 -11.72 2.32 3.84
C ASP A 137 -10.69 1.51 4.62
N PHE A 138 -10.27 1.98 5.80
CA PHE A 138 -9.39 1.21 6.70
C PHE A 138 -9.98 -0.18 7.02
N LYS A 139 -11.26 -0.25 7.39
CA LYS A 139 -11.93 -1.51 7.72
C LYS A 139 -12.05 -2.43 6.50
N ALA A 140 -12.37 -1.87 5.33
CA ALA A 140 -12.44 -2.62 4.08
C ALA A 140 -11.07 -3.24 3.73
N LEU A 141 -9.99 -2.47 3.85
CA LEU A 141 -8.61 -2.94 3.63
C LEU A 141 -8.23 -4.05 4.60
N LYS A 142 -8.60 -3.93 5.88
CA LYS A 142 -8.34 -4.98 6.86
C LYS A 142 -9.05 -6.29 6.50
N VAL A 143 -10.32 -6.22 6.11
CA VAL A 143 -11.07 -7.40 5.66
C VAL A 143 -10.42 -8.03 4.43
N ALA A 144 -9.99 -7.22 3.47
CA ALA A 144 -9.30 -7.67 2.26
C ALA A 144 -7.98 -8.37 2.59
N PHE A 145 -7.18 -7.77 3.48
CA PHE A 145 -5.90 -8.31 3.92
C PHE A 145 -6.07 -9.62 4.70
N ASP A 146 -7.07 -9.72 5.57
CA ASP A 146 -7.35 -10.97 6.29
C ASP A 146 -7.75 -12.11 5.34
N ALA A 147 -8.58 -11.80 4.34
CA ALA A 147 -8.94 -12.76 3.31
C ALA A 147 -7.73 -13.21 2.50
N LEU A 148 -6.82 -12.29 2.17
CA LEU A 148 -5.55 -12.58 1.50
C LEU A 148 -4.65 -13.48 2.37
N LEU A 149 -4.53 -13.21 3.66
CA LEU A 149 -3.73 -14.04 4.57
C LEU A 149 -4.29 -15.46 4.66
N VAL A 150 -5.61 -15.63 4.75
CA VAL A 150 -6.24 -16.95 4.73
C VAL A 150 -5.95 -17.68 3.42
N HIS A 151 -6.01 -16.97 2.29
CA HIS A 151 -5.69 -17.51 0.98
C HIS A 151 -4.23 -17.97 0.89
N VAL A 152 -3.27 -17.09 1.19
CA VAL A 152 -1.83 -17.39 1.22
C VAL A 152 -1.52 -18.58 2.12
N ARG A 153 -2.06 -18.60 3.35
CA ARG A 153 -1.83 -19.71 4.29
C ARG A 153 -2.42 -21.03 3.81
N LYS A 154 -3.50 -21.00 3.01
CA LYS A 154 -4.07 -22.20 2.41
C LYS A 154 -3.16 -22.72 1.30
N GLU A 155 -2.64 -21.84 0.45
CA GLU A 155 -1.71 -22.21 -0.63
C GLU A 155 -0.41 -22.79 -0.07
N ASP A 156 0.18 -22.17 0.95
CA ASP A 156 1.38 -22.68 1.63
C ASP A 156 1.20 -24.11 2.14
N ARG A 157 0.04 -24.43 2.73
CA ARG A 157 -0.27 -25.80 3.19
C ARG A 157 -0.40 -26.79 2.04
N LEU A 158 -0.86 -26.35 0.87
CA LEU A 158 -1.05 -27.22 -0.30
C LEU A 158 0.27 -27.47 -1.03
N ALA A 159 1.23 -26.53 -1.01
CA ALA A 159 2.56 -26.74 -1.57
C ALA A 159 3.52 -27.52 -0.65
N GLY A 160 3.29 -27.53 0.67
CA GLY A 160 4.11 -28.24 1.65
C GLY A 160 3.86 -29.75 1.75
N HIS A 161 3.51 -30.43 0.65
CA HIS A 161 3.51 -31.89 0.58
C HIS A 161 4.93 -32.44 0.43
#